data_AF-A0A963BHR9-F1
#
_entry.id   AF-A0A963BHR9-F1
#
_cell.length_a   1.000
_cell.length_b   1.000
_cell.length_c   1.000
_cell.angle_alpha   90.00
_cell.angle_beta   90.00
_cell.angle_gamma   90.00
#
_symmetry.space_group_name_H-M   'P 1'
#
loop_
_entity.id
_entity.type
_entity.pdbx_description
1 polymer ?
#
loop_
_entity_poly.entity_id
_entity_poly.type
_entity_poly.pdbx_seq_one_letter_code
_entity_poly.pdbx_strand_id
1 'polypeptide(L)'
;MHNFSLKSLEFYENLARICKEGRTGTVFVTSDDQRSIRLGLNQGKLSHCAMLRAHGEDAWMQLANLNVARFALADNANYPFQERDRLDHDLAVASLPAGLGASFHHVTEPILFSEPPTVKLYRGAAQVEKEQVPGGERMQAKNGSTRYYRGFPVSE
;
A
#
# COMPACT_ATOMS: atom_id res chain seq x y z
N MET A 1 9.50 31.23 -0.09
CA MET A 1 10.10 30.11 -0.86
C MET A 1 10.58 29.08 0.15
N HIS A 2 9.93 27.91 0.22
CA HIS A 2 10.37 26.82 1.08
C HIS A 2 11.59 26.15 0.41
N ASN A 3 12.75 26.25 1.04
CA ASN A 3 13.95 25.51 0.59
C ASN A 3 13.83 24.08 1.12
N PHE A 4 13.32 23.16 0.29
CA PHE A 4 13.33 21.74 0.61
C PHE A 4 14.76 21.20 0.53
N SER A 5 15.18 20.45 1.55
CA SER A 5 16.37 19.61 1.46
C SER A 5 16.18 18.56 0.36
N LEU A 6 17.27 18.18 -0.31
CA LEU A 6 17.27 17.10 -1.32
C LEU A 6 16.67 15.79 -0.76
N LYS A 7 16.93 15.50 0.51
CA LYS A 7 16.37 14.31 1.20
C LYS A 7 14.86 14.40 1.40
N SER A 8 14.34 15.60 1.65
CA SER A 8 12.88 15.80 1.77
C SER A 8 12.20 15.56 0.41
N LEU A 9 12.82 16.01 -0.68
CA LEU A 9 12.31 15.75 -2.03
C LEU A 9 12.30 14.24 -2.35
N GLU A 10 13.42 13.56 -2.10
CA GLU A 10 13.54 12.10 -2.26
C GLU A 10 12.52 11.33 -1.41
N PHE A 11 12.24 11.81 -0.19
CA PHE A 11 11.20 11.25 0.66
C PHE A 11 9.81 11.35 0.00
N TYR A 12 9.42 12.53 -0.50
CA TYR A 12 8.12 12.69 -1.15
C TYR A 12 7.99 11.89 -2.44
N GLU A 13 9.05 11.78 -3.23
CA GLU A 13 9.07 10.94 -4.43
C GLU A 13 8.90 9.45 -4.08
N ASN A 14 9.61 8.97 -3.05
CA ASN A 14 9.46 7.59 -2.59
C ASN A 14 8.08 7.34 -1.98
N LEU A 15 7.55 8.29 -1.21
CA LEU A 15 6.19 8.21 -0.65
C LEU A 15 5.15 8.14 -1.77
N ALA A 16 5.29 8.97 -2.80
CA ALA A 16 4.43 8.94 -3.98
C ALA A 16 4.50 7.59 -4.72
N ARG A 17 5.70 7.01 -4.86
CA ARG A 17 5.87 5.66 -5.44
C ARG A 17 5.17 4.60 -4.60
N ILE A 18 5.33 4.62 -3.27
CA ILE A 18 4.68 3.69 -2.35
C ILE A 18 3.14 3.79 -2.47
N CYS A 19 2.62 5.03 -2.58
CA CYS A 19 1.20 5.27 -2.81
C CYS A 19 0.73 4.67 -4.15
N LYS A 20 1.48 4.88 -5.23
CA LYS A 20 1.18 4.30 -6.56
C LYS A 20 1.19 2.77 -6.59
N GLU A 21 2.07 2.15 -5.80
CA GLU A 21 2.14 0.69 -5.67
C GLU A 21 0.99 0.11 -4.82
N GLY A 22 0.12 0.94 -4.24
CA GLY A 22 -1.02 0.47 -3.45
C GLY A 22 -0.64 -0.15 -2.11
N ARG A 23 0.56 0.16 -1.59
CA ARG A 23 1.06 -0.47 -0.36
C ARG A 23 0.26 -0.04 0.87
N THR A 24 0.27 -0.93 1.87
CA THR A 24 -0.37 -0.73 3.18
C THR A 24 0.66 -0.94 4.27
N GLY A 25 0.67 -0.07 5.27
CA GLY A 25 1.63 -0.15 6.38
C GLY A 25 1.87 1.19 7.04
N THR A 26 2.98 1.28 7.76
CA THR A 26 3.37 2.51 8.47
C THR A 26 4.70 3.02 7.94
N VAL A 27 4.74 4.28 7.50
CA VAL A 27 5.99 4.97 7.17
C VAL A 27 6.48 5.70 8.41
N PHE A 28 7.71 5.40 8.81
CA PHE A 28 8.42 6.09 9.86
C PHE A 28 9.36 7.09 9.23
N VAL A 29 9.26 8.35 9.64
CA VAL A 29 10.11 9.44 9.17
C VAL A 29 10.82 10.03 10.38
N THR A 30 12.10 10.31 10.23
CA THR A 30 12.90 11.01 11.26
C THR A 30 13.44 12.29 10.64
N SER A 31 13.23 13.42 11.32
CA SER A 31 13.81 14.71 10.92
C SER A 31 15.24 14.86 11.42
N ASP A 32 15.98 15.84 10.90
CA ASP A 32 17.33 16.17 11.38
C ASP A 32 17.33 16.57 12.87
N ASP A 33 16.24 17.21 13.33
CA ASP A 33 15.99 17.55 14.74
C ASP A 33 15.55 16.34 15.60
N GLN A 34 15.76 15.11 15.11
CA GLN A 34 15.39 13.86 15.78
C GLN A 34 13.89 13.74 16.11
N ARG A 35 13.01 14.47 15.41
CA ARG A 35 11.56 14.30 15.56
C ARG A 35 11.14 13.08 14.76
N SER A 36 10.36 12.20 15.39
CA SER A 36 9.78 11.03 14.74
C SER A 36 8.35 11.32 14.31
N ILE A 37 8.06 11.07 13.03
CA ILE A 37 6.76 11.23 12.40
C ILE A 37 6.34 9.85 11.90
N ARG A 38 5.05 9.55 12.02
CA ARG A 38 4.46 8.28 11.60
C ARG A 38 3.32 8.57 10.65
N LEU A 39 3.33 7.91 9.50
CA LEU A 39 2.28 8.01 8.50
C LEU A 39 1.64 6.64 8.32
N GLY A 40 0.32 6.58 8.42
CA GLY A 40 -0.45 5.40 8.11
C GLY A 40 -0.80 5.37 6.63
N LEU A 41 -0.45 4.29 5.94
CA LEU A 41 -0.83 4.02 4.57
C LEU A 41 -1.84 2.89 4.52
N ASN A 42 -2.92 3.09 3.77
CA ASN A 42 -3.94 2.08 3.51
C ASN A 42 -4.24 2.04 2.01
N GLN A 43 -3.90 0.93 1.35
CA GLN A 43 -4.09 0.72 -0.09
C GLN A 43 -3.56 1.88 -0.95
N GLY A 44 -2.35 2.35 -0.62
CA GLY A 44 -1.73 3.47 -1.33
C GLY A 44 -2.27 4.86 -0.98
N LYS A 45 -3.23 4.96 -0.05
CA LYS A 45 -3.73 6.26 0.44
C LYS A 45 -3.15 6.60 1.80
N LEU A 46 -2.81 7.87 1.98
CA LEU A 46 -2.50 8.42 3.28
C LEU A 46 -3.78 8.41 4.13
N SER A 47 -3.70 7.83 5.32
CA SER A 47 -4.84 7.64 6.20
C SER A 47 -4.66 8.31 7.55
N HIS A 48 -3.43 8.33 8.07
CA HIS A 48 -3.10 8.91 9.37
C HIS A 48 -1.73 9.58 9.33
N CYS A 49 -1.54 10.61 10.15
CA CYS A 49 -0.26 11.26 10.38
C CYS A 49 -0.16 11.66 11.86
N ALA A 50 0.95 11.30 12.51
CA ALA A 50 1.18 11.62 13.90
C ALA A 50 2.64 12.07 14.11
N MET A 51 2.83 13.15 14.86
CA MET A 51 4.14 13.64 15.25
C MET A 51 4.09 14.24 16.65
N LEU A 52 4.70 13.57 17.64
CA LEU A 52 4.73 14.02 19.03
C LEU A 52 3.33 14.40 19.58
N ARG A 53 3.02 15.71 19.60
CA ARG A 53 1.75 16.29 20.05
C ARG A 53 0.85 16.78 18.92
N ALA A 54 1.37 16.80 17.69
CA ALA A 54 0.64 17.15 16.49
C ALA A 54 0.00 15.89 15.90
N HIS A 55 -1.20 16.04 15.36
CA HIS A 55 -2.04 14.94 14.86
C HIS A 55 -2.71 15.33 13.54
N GLY A 56 -2.94 14.34 12.68
CA GLY A 56 -3.66 14.52 11.42
C GLY A 56 -3.02 15.56 10.51
N GLU A 57 -3.83 16.51 10.04
CA GLU A 57 -3.41 17.59 9.15
C GLU A 57 -2.35 18.52 9.77
N ASP A 58 -2.41 18.79 11.08
CA ASP A 58 -1.40 19.63 11.74
C ASP A 58 -0.02 18.94 11.71
N ALA A 59 0.02 17.63 11.99
CA ALA A 59 1.25 16.86 11.85
C ALA A 59 1.77 16.84 10.41
N TRP A 60 0.87 16.73 9.43
CA TRP A 60 1.22 16.74 8.00
C TRP A 60 1.80 18.09 7.56
N MET A 61 1.18 19.20 7.96
CA MET A 61 1.65 20.55 7.68
C MET A 61 3.00 20.83 8.34
N GLN A 62 3.22 20.29 9.55
CA GLN A 62 4.53 20.39 10.18
C GLN A 62 5.59 19.54 9.47
N LEU A 63 5.26 18.32 9.02
CA LEU A 63 6.15 17.49 8.20
C LEU A 63 6.62 18.22 6.94
N ALA A 64 5.72 18.95 6.26
CA ALA A 64 6.06 19.76 5.08
C ALA A 64 7.10 20.86 5.35
N ASN A 65 7.25 21.28 6.60
CA ASN A 65 8.23 22.28 7.02
C ASN A 65 9.50 21.68 7.62
N LEU A 66 9.60 20.34 7.73
CA LEU A 66 10.74 19.66 8.32
C LEU A 66 11.72 19.16 7.25
N ASN A 67 13.00 19.17 7.62
CA ASN A 67 14.03 18.47 6.86
C ASN A 67 14.02 16.99 7.25
N VAL A 68 13.75 16.14 6.26
CA VAL A 68 13.74 14.69 6.45
C VAL A 68 15.18 14.18 6.46
N ALA A 69 15.56 13.49 7.53
CA ALA A 69 16.87 12.86 7.67
C ALA A 69 16.86 11.43 7.12
N ARG A 70 15.85 10.65 7.51
CA ARG A 70 15.66 9.23 7.19
C ARG A 70 14.18 8.87 7.14
N PHE A 71 13.84 7.87 6.34
CA PHE A 71 12.50 7.28 6.33
C PHE A 71 12.58 5.77 6.07
N ALA A 72 11.57 5.04 6.53
CA ALA A 72 11.43 3.61 6.29
C ALA A 72 9.95 3.22 6.26
N LEU A 73 9.60 2.26 5.40
CA LEU A 73 8.28 1.65 5.35
C LEU A 73 8.31 0.33 6.11
N ALA A 74 7.40 0.18 7.08
CA ALA A 74 7.08 -1.10 7.67
C ALA A 74 5.84 -1.67 6.96
N ASP A 75 6.08 -2.52 5.95
CA ASP A 75 5.04 -3.16 5.15
C ASP A 75 4.14 -4.03 6.03
N ASN A 76 2.82 -3.90 5.85
CA ASN A 76 1.77 -4.61 6.59
C ASN A 76 1.82 -4.44 8.13
N ALA A 77 2.70 -3.59 8.65
CA ALA A 77 2.72 -3.24 10.05
C ALA A 77 1.74 -2.08 10.29
N ASN A 78 0.68 -2.37 11.05
CA ASN A 78 -0.29 -1.36 11.41
C ASN A 78 0.07 -0.76 12.77
N TYR A 79 0.61 0.46 12.75
CA TYR A 79 0.79 1.23 13.98
C TYR A 79 -0.60 1.58 14.56
N PRO A 80 -0.79 1.52 15.89
CA PRO A 80 -2.08 1.84 16.51
C PRO A 80 -2.31 3.36 16.49
N PHE A 81 -2.74 3.88 15.33
CA PHE A 81 -3.18 5.27 15.18
C PHE A 81 -4.50 5.51 15.92
N GLN A 82 -4.68 6.73 16.40
CA GLN A 82 -5.91 7.19 17.01
C GLN A 82 -6.75 7.96 16.00
N GLU A 83 -8.05 8.11 16.25
CA GLU A 83 -8.95 8.83 15.34
C GLU A 83 -8.52 10.28 15.09
N ARG A 84 -7.91 10.94 16.07
CA ARG A 84 -7.32 12.28 15.92
C ARG A 84 -6.14 12.35 14.95
N ASP A 85 -5.48 11.22 14.68
CA ASP A 85 -4.36 11.14 13.75
C ASP A 85 -4.84 11.08 12.29
N ARG A 86 -6.15 10.97 12.06
CA ARG A 86 -6.73 10.79 10.73
C ARG A 86 -6.37 11.95 9.80
N LEU A 87 -6.05 11.60 8.57
CA LEU A 87 -5.64 12.51 7.51
C LEU A 87 -6.46 12.21 6.26
N ASP A 88 -6.99 13.24 5.62
CA ASP A 88 -7.60 13.10 4.30
C ASP A 88 -6.48 13.10 3.24
N HIS A 89 -6.45 12.04 2.42
CA HIS A 89 -5.44 11.88 1.38
C HIS A 89 -5.46 13.02 0.36
N ASP A 90 -6.65 13.44 -0.08
CA ASP A 90 -6.78 14.40 -1.17
C ASP A 90 -6.35 15.80 -0.69
N LEU A 91 -6.69 16.15 0.55
CA LEU A 91 -6.22 17.39 1.19
C LEU A 91 -4.71 17.35 1.47
N ALA A 92 -4.19 16.20 1.89
CA ALA A 92 -2.75 16.02 2.13
C ALA A 92 -1.94 16.18 0.83
N VAL A 93 -2.43 15.63 -0.28
CA VAL A 93 -1.78 15.78 -1.59
C VAL A 93 -1.90 17.21 -2.11
N ALA A 94 -3.05 17.86 -1.93
CA ALA A 94 -3.28 19.24 -2.37
C ALA A 94 -2.44 20.28 -1.60
N SER A 95 -2.07 19.99 -0.35
CA SER A 95 -1.22 20.86 0.47
C SER A 95 0.28 20.76 0.14
N LEU A 96 0.68 19.80 -0.71
CA LEU A 96 2.06 19.70 -1.16
C LEU A 96 2.41 20.82 -2.16
N PRO A 97 3.68 21.28 -2.19
CA PRO A 97 4.14 22.24 -3.19
C PRO A 97 3.89 21.74 -4.61
N ALA A 98 3.55 22.68 -5.51
CA ALA A 98 3.33 22.40 -6.92
C ALA A 98 4.53 21.64 -7.53
N GLY A 99 4.24 20.47 -8.12
CA GLY A 99 5.24 19.53 -8.65
C GLY A 99 5.32 18.21 -7.88
N LEU A 100 5.21 18.23 -6.55
CA LEU A 100 5.21 17.01 -5.73
C LEU A 100 3.83 16.35 -5.69
N GLY A 101 2.74 17.14 -5.61
CA GLY A 101 1.37 16.62 -5.64
C GLY A 101 1.04 15.84 -6.92
N ALA A 102 1.60 16.25 -8.07
CA ALA A 102 1.48 15.55 -9.35
C ALA A 102 1.99 14.10 -9.30
N SER A 103 2.96 13.82 -8.43
CA SER A 103 3.52 12.48 -8.27
C SER A 103 2.57 11.53 -7.52
N PHE A 104 1.62 12.05 -6.74
CA PHE A 104 0.65 11.27 -5.98
C PHE A 104 -0.63 10.98 -6.75
N HIS A 105 -0.95 11.76 -7.77
CA HIS A 105 -2.09 11.47 -8.62
C HIS A 105 -1.87 10.12 -9.31
N HIS A 106 -2.78 9.18 -9.06
CA HIS A 106 -2.98 8.04 -9.93
C HIS A 106 -3.17 8.59 -11.35
N VAL A 107 -2.33 8.12 -12.28
CA VAL A 107 -2.83 7.97 -13.64
C VAL A 107 -3.90 6.89 -13.48
N THR A 108 -5.14 7.33 -13.30
CA THR A 108 -6.31 6.51 -13.59
C THR A 108 -6.23 6.30 -15.10
N GLU A 109 -5.34 5.42 -15.55
CA GLU A 109 -5.67 4.71 -16.76
C GLU A 109 -6.99 4.02 -16.41
N PRO A 110 -8.07 4.29 -17.15
CA PRO A 110 -9.26 3.49 -16.99
C PRO A 110 -8.79 2.07 -17.21
N ILE A 111 -8.79 1.26 -16.15
CA ILE A 111 -8.80 -0.17 -16.32
C ILE A 111 -10.03 -0.38 -17.18
N LEU A 112 -9.80 -0.63 -18.48
CA LEU A 112 -10.84 -1.01 -19.41
C LEU A 112 -11.53 -2.15 -18.70
N PHE A 113 -12.77 -1.93 -18.24
CA PHE A 113 -13.55 -2.93 -17.55
C PHE A 113 -13.58 -4.14 -18.49
N SER A 114 -12.73 -5.13 -18.26
CA SER A 114 -12.91 -6.45 -18.85
C SER A 114 -14.25 -6.91 -18.30
N GLU A 115 -15.20 -7.09 -19.21
CA GLU A 115 -16.56 -7.53 -18.90
C GLU A 115 -16.53 -8.65 -17.85
N PRO A 116 -17.44 -8.65 -16.87
CA PRO A 116 -17.50 -9.75 -15.91
C PRO A 116 -17.66 -11.07 -16.68
N PRO A 117 -16.91 -12.13 -16.33
CA PRO A 117 -17.02 -13.40 -17.02
C PRO A 117 -18.47 -13.86 -17.00
N THR A 118 -19.00 -14.17 -18.19
CA THR A 118 -20.39 -14.60 -18.36
C THR A 118 -20.57 -15.96 -17.68
N VAL A 119 -21.08 -15.97 -16.45
CA VAL A 119 -21.38 -17.20 -15.72
C VAL A 119 -22.65 -17.81 -16.31
N LYS A 120 -22.51 -18.80 -17.19
CA LYS A 120 -23.64 -19.65 -17.60
C LYS A 120 -23.93 -20.66 -16.51
N LEU A 121 -25.05 -20.47 -15.80
CA LEU A 121 -25.56 -21.45 -14.83
C LEU A 121 -26.15 -22.65 -15.59
N TYR A 122 -25.48 -23.80 -15.56
CA TYR A 122 -26.09 -25.07 -15.98
C TYR A 122 -26.19 -26.01 -14.77
N ARG A 123 -27.43 -26.35 -14.40
CA ARG A 123 -27.77 -27.37 -13.39
C ARG A 123 -27.18 -27.15 -11.97
N GLY A 124 -27.12 -25.91 -11.50
CA GLY A 124 -26.94 -25.59 -10.08
C GLY A 124 -25.52 -25.66 -9.51
N ALA A 125 -24.49 -25.78 -10.35
CA ALA A 125 -23.09 -25.64 -9.93
C ALA A 125 -22.40 -24.55 -10.76
N ALA A 126 -21.79 -23.57 -10.07
CA ALA A 126 -21.00 -22.52 -10.72
C ALA A 126 -19.65 -23.11 -11.16
N GLN A 127 -19.36 -23.08 -12.47
CA GLN A 127 -18.02 -23.34 -12.99
C GLN A 127 -17.41 -22.02 -13.48
N VAL A 128 -16.24 -21.68 -12.96
CA VAL A 128 -15.41 -20.59 -13.47
C VAL A 128 -14.61 -21.15 -14.64
N GLU A 129 -14.95 -20.75 -15.87
CA GLU A 129 -14.14 -21.03 -17.04
C GLU A 129 -12.81 -20.28 -16.91
N LYS A 130 -11.71 -21.02 -16.82
CA LYS A 130 -10.37 -20.46 -16.99
C LYS A 130 -10.08 -20.45 -18.48
N GLU A 131 -9.95 -19.27 -19.07
CA GLU A 131 -9.39 -19.11 -20.42
C GLU A 131 -8.01 -19.79 -20.47
N GLN A 132 -7.88 -20.77 -21.36
CA GLN A 132 -6.64 -21.46 -21.67
C GLN A 132 -5.76 -20.56 -22.54
N VAL A 133 -4.64 -20.11 -21.98
CA VAL A 133 -3.50 -19.59 -22.75
C VAL A 133 -2.86 -20.79 -23.49
N PRO A 134 -2.64 -20.72 -24.82
CA PRO A 134 -2.04 -21.83 -25.55
C PRO A 134 -0.52 -21.83 -25.35
N GLY A 135 0.00 -22.78 -24.58
CA GLY A 135 1.44 -23.04 -24.48
C GLY A 135 1.91 -23.19 -23.04
N GLY A 136 1.95 -24.43 -22.57
CA GLY A 136 2.53 -24.78 -21.27
C GLY A 136 2.16 -26.21 -20.90
N GLU A 137 3.16 -27.07 -20.83
CA GLU A 137 3.03 -28.51 -20.57
C GLU A 137 2.16 -28.81 -19.34
N ARG A 138 1.23 -29.74 -19.49
CA ARG A 138 0.43 -30.31 -18.39
C ARG A 138 1.35 -31.08 -17.45
N MET A 139 1.80 -30.46 -16.36
CA MET A 139 2.24 -31.22 -15.19
C MET A 139 1.01 -31.75 -14.45
N GLN A 140 0.83 -33.07 -14.48
CA GLN A 140 -0.15 -33.79 -13.67
C GLN A 140 0.18 -33.60 -12.19
N ALA A 141 -0.63 -32.82 -11.47
CA ALA A 141 -0.64 -32.84 -10.02
C ALA A 141 -1.25 -34.17 -9.55
N LYS A 142 -0.39 -35.14 -9.20
CA LYS A 142 -0.81 -36.36 -8.49
C LYS A 142 -1.25 -35.97 -7.08
N ASN A 143 -2.56 -35.90 -6.86
CA ASN A 143 -3.15 -35.86 -5.53
C ASN A 143 -2.97 -37.21 -4.84
N GLY A 144 -1.81 -37.43 -4.21
CA GLY A 144 -1.61 -38.49 -3.23
C GLY A 144 -2.00 -37.99 -1.85
N SER A 145 -3.14 -38.45 -1.32
CA SER A 145 -3.51 -38.22 0.09
C SER A 145 -2.68 -39.15 0.99
N THR A 146 -1.70 -38.60 1.69
CA THR A 146 -0.89 -39.35 2.66
C THR A 146 -1.76 -39.74 3.86
N ARG A 147 -2.03 -41.03 4.06
CA ARG A 147 -2.67 -41.53 5.28
C ARG A 147 -1.65 -41.61 6.41
N TYR A 148 -2.06 -41.14 7.59
CA TYR A 148 -1.28 -41.24 8.82
C TYR A 148 -1.90 -42.30 9.73
N TYR A 149 -1.08 -43.18 10.31
CA TYR A 149 -1.50 -44.08 11.38
C TYR A 149 -0.61 -43.84 12.60
N ARG A 150 -1.22 -43.47 13.74
CA ARG A 150 -0.51 -43.10 14.99
C ARG A 150 0.61 -42.07 14.80
N GLY A 151 0.36 -41.03 14.01
CA GLY A 151 1.28 -39.89 13.86
C GLY A 151 2.46 -40.13 12.90
N PHE A 152 2.52 -41.28 12.23
CA PHE A 152 3.53 -41.54 11.20
C PHE A 152 2.87 -41.67 9.81
N PRO A 153 3.48 -41.10 8.75
CA PRO A 153 2.99 -41.26 7.40
C PRO A 153 3.16 -42.73 6.97
N VAL A 154 2.07 -43.33 6.47
CA VAL A 154 2.10 -44.68 5.89
C VAL A 154 2.30 -44.52 4.39
N SER A 155 3.43 -44.98 3.89
CA SER A 155 3.67 -45.14 2.45
C SER A 155 3.08 -46.48 2.02
N GLU A 156 2.32 -46.51 0.92
CA GLU A 156 2.02 -47.76 0.19
C GLU A 156 3.27 -48.27 -0.54
#